data_AF-A0A1I3TS64-F1
#
_entry.id   AF-A0A1I3TS64-F1
#
_cell.length_a   1.000
_cell.length_b   1.000
_cell.length_c   1.000
_cell.angle_alpha   90.00
_cell.angle_beta   90.00
_cell.angle_gamma   90.00
#
_symmetry.space_group_name_H-M   'P 1'
#
loop_
_entity.id
_entity.type
_entity.pdbx_description
1 polymer ?
#
loop_
_entity_poly.entity_id
_entity_poly.type
_entity_poly.pdbx_seq_one_letter_code
_entity_poly.pdbx_strand_id
1 'polypeptide(L)'
;MPDQPQEPPFEQVKWAHEQQIEERKWTHELKRDDAKRAHDANQDFRTEINKETVSASNLTLRTLVLINGGAAIGVLTFLGGVASKTSVDFARVGDVASTIKWFAFGVALAVAGMALAYLTHYANGENAGSMKRTWEHPYLIDTPKSRIWRRVNLIFHSAAILAAITSLVLFLIGMFSTSDAVTHMFLR
;
A
#
# COMPACT_ATOMS: atom_id res chain seq x y z
N MET A 1 -56.45 -41.56 40.84
CA MET A 1 -55.24 -40.89 41.34
C MET A 1 -54.32 -40.70 40.15
N PRO A 2 -53.94 -39.48 39.77
CA PRO A 2 -52.93 -39.29 38.73
C PRO A 2 -51.62 -39.90 39.21
N ASP A 3 -51.04 -40.77 38.39
CA ASP A 3 -49.75 -41.41 38.62
C ASP A 3 -48.71 -40.30 38.81
N GLN A 4 -48.07 -40.24 39.97
CA GLN A 4 -47.02 -39.25 40.18
C GLN A 4 -45.82 -39.66 39.32
N PRO A 5 -45.28 -38.77 38.48
CA PRO A 5 -44.12 -39.11 37.66
C PRO A 5 -43.00 -39.64 38.54
N GLN A 6 -42.57 -40.88 38.32
CA GLN A 6 -41.38 -41.41 38.99
C GLN A 6 -40.18 -40.55 38.62
N GLU A 7 -39.51 -39.99 39.63
CA GLU A 7 -38.27 -39.25 39.42
C GLU A 7 -37.20 -40.18 38.83
N PRO A 8 -36.41 -39.70 37.86
CA PRO A 8 -35.38 -40.51 37.24
C PRO A 8 -34.32 -40.94 38.28
N PRO A 9 -33.74 -42.14 38.14
CA PRO A 9 -32.64 -42.59 39.00
C PRO A 9 -31.48 -41.59 39.03
N PHE A 10 -30.90 -41.38 40.23
CA PHE A 10 -29.79 -40.44 40.46
C PHE A 10 -28.64 -40.58 39.44
N GLU A 11 -28.29 -41.82 39.06
CA GLU A 11 -27.22 -42.10 38.10
C GLU A 11 -27.52 -41.52 36.71
N GLN A 12 -28.78 -41.60 36.26
CA GLN A 12 -29.20 -41.04 34.96
C GLN A 12 -29.09 -39.52 34.95
N VAL A 13 -29.49 -38.86 36.04
CA VAL A 13 -29.36 -37.41 36.20
C VAL A 13 -27.89 -36.98 36.21
N LYS A 14 -27.03 -37.74 36.90
CA LYS A 14 -25.59 -37.48 36.95
C LYS A 14 -24.94 -37.60 35.57
N TRP A 15 -25.18 -38.69 34.84
CA TRP A 15 -24.60 -38.88 33.51
C TRP A 15 -25.09 -37.84 32.51
N ALA A 16 -26.38 -37.48 32.55
CA ALA A 16 -26.90 -36.41 31.71
C ALA A 16 -26.21 -35.07 32.00
N HIS A 17 -25.91 -34.78 33.28
CA HIS A 17 -25.17 -33.59 33.66
C HIS A 17 -23.70 -33.62 33.20
N GLU A 18 -23.03 -34.77 33.34
CA GLU A 18 -21.65 -34.97 32.88
C GLU A 18 -21.54 -34.79 31.36
N GLN A 19 -22.46 -35.40 30.59
CA GLN A 19 -22.54 -35.23 29.13
C GLN A 19 -22.73 -33.76 28.74
N GLN A 20 -23.63 -33.03 29.42
CA GLN A 20 -23.81 -31.60 29.17
C GLN A 20 -22.53 -30.78 29.44
N ILE A 21 -21.75 -31.14 30.45
CA ILE A 21 -20.47 -30.47 30.74
C ILE A 21 -19.46 -30.78 29.64
N GLU A 22 -19.36 -32.03 29.20
CA GLU A 22 -18.46 -32.45 28.13
C GLU A 22 -18.80 -31.77 26.81
N GLU A 23 -20.07 -31.71 26.43
CA GLU A 23 -20.53 -31.00 25.22
C GLU A 23 -20.20 -29.50 25.28
N ARG A 24 -20.37 -28.86 26.45
CA ARG A 24 -20.01 -27.45 26.63
C ARG A 24 -18.50 -27.22 26.53
N LYS A 25 -17.69 -28.12 27.07
CA LYS A 25 -16.22 -28.06 26.93
C LYS A 25 -15.80 -28.24 25.48
N TRP A 26 -16.33 -29.27 24.82
CA TRP A 26 -16.06 -29.56 23.41
C TRP A 26 -16.41 -28.39 22.50
N THR A 27 -17.61 -27.82 22.65
CA THR A 27 -18.04 -26.67 21.84
C THR A 27 -17.21 -25.41 22.13
N HIS A 28 -16.78 -25.19 23.37
CA HIS A 28 -15.88 -24.09 23.72
C HIS A 28 -14.50 -24.26 23.08
N GLU A 29 -13.93 -25.47 23.13
CA GLU A 29 -12.66 -25.80 22.49
C GLU A 29 -12.71 -25.63 20.98
N LEU A 30 -13.76 -26.15 20.34
CA LEU A 30 -13.97 -26.02 18.90
C LEU A 30 -14.03 -24.55 18.47
N LYS A 31 -14.84 -23.73 19.17
CA LYS A 31 -14.94 -22.28 18.89
C LYS A 31 -13.60 -21.56 19.08
N ARG A 32 -12.84 -21.93 20.12
CA ARG A 32 -11.53 -21.35 20.39
C ARG A 32 -10.55 -21.69 19.26
N ASP A 33 -10.56 -22.91 18.77
CA ASP A 33 -9.65 -23.35 17.71
C ASP A 33 -10.06 -22.83 16.33
N ASP A 34 -11.36 -22.64 16.06
CA ASP A 34 -11.85 -21.88 14.92
C ASP A 34 -11.36 -20.42 14.95
N ALA A 35 -11.47 -19.77 16.11
CA ALA A 35 -11.02 -18.39 16.29
C ALA A 35 -9.50 -18.23 16.10
N LYS A 36 -8.70 -19.15 16.63
CA LYS A 36 -7.23 -19.17 16.41
C LYS A 36 -6.90 -19.29 14.93
N ARG A 37 -7.49 -20.28 14.23
CA ARG A 37 -7.28 -20.46 12.79
C ARG A 37 -7.65 -19.21 12.00
N ALA A 38 -8.74 -18.55 12.37
CA ALA A 38 -9.14 -17.29 11.74
C ALA A 38 -8.16 -16.14 12.03
N HIS A 39 -7.62 -16.02 13.24
CA HIS A 39 -6.60 -15.02 13.58
C HIS A 39 -5.29 -15.27 12.83
N ASP A 40 -4.83 -16.52 12.81
CA ASP A 40 -3.58 -16.93 12.15
C ASP A 40 -3.68 -16.71 10.63
N ALA A 41 -4.73 -17.25 9.99
CA ALA A 41 -4.93 -17.08 8.55
C ALA A 41 -5.04 -15.60 8.14
N ASN A 42 -5.70 -14.77 8.97
CA ASN A 42 -5.81 -13.34 8.70
C ASN A 42 -4.46 -12.62 8.87
N GLN A 43 -3.69 -12.97 9.91
CA GLN A 43 -2.38 -12.39 10.15
C GLN A 43 -1.38 -12.75 9.04
N ASP A 44 -1.37 -14.02 8.61
CA ASP A 44 -0.50 -14.52 7.56
C ASP A 44 -0.82 -13.85 6.22
N PHE A 45 -2.09 -13.90 5.80
CA PHE A 45 -2.57 -13.26 4.57
C PHE A 45 -2.22 -11.77 4.53
N ARG A 46 -2.40 -11.05 5.65
CA ARG A 46 -2.06 -9.63 5.74
C ARG A 46 -0.58 -9.37 5.66
N THR A 47 0.24 -10.19 6.32
CA THR A 47 1.69 -10.03 6.30
C THR A 47 2.24 -10.25 4.90
N GLU A 48 1.74 -11.29 4.22
CA GLU A 48 2.12 -11.62 2.84
C GLU A 48 1.71 -10.50 1.88
N ILE A 49 0.43 -10.13 1.84
CA ILE A 49 -0.04 -9.06 0.94
C ILE A 49 0.66 -7.73 1.22
N ASN A 50 0.86 -7.38 2.50
CA ASN A 50 1.52 -6.12 2.84
C ASN A 50 2.97 -6.12 2.35
N LYS A 51 3.71 -7.22 2.53
CA LYS A 51 5.08 -7.37 2.04
C LYS A 51 5.15 -7.23 0.51
N GLU A 52 4.29 -7.93 -0.21
CA GLU A 52 4.26 -7.87 -1.69
C GLU A 52 3.86 -6.48 -2.19
N THR A 53 2.88 -5.84 -1.54
CA THR A 53 2.44 -4.48 -1.88
C THR A 53 3.54 -3.45 -1.61
N VAL A 54 4.26 -3.55 -0.49
CA VAL A 54 5.42 -2.69 -0.19
C VAL A 54 6.51 -2.85 -1.25
N SER A 55 6.81 -4.09 -1.63
CA SER A 55 7.83 -4.37 -2.64
C SER A 55 7.44 -3.78 -4.00
N ALA A 56 6.22 -4.07 -4.47
CA ALA A 56 5.71 -3.60 -5.74
C ALA A 56 5.66 -2.06 -5.81
N SER A 57 5.13 -1.39 -4.77
CA SER A 57 5.06 0.08 -4.72
C SER A 57 6.45 0.73 -4.75
N ASN A 58 7.41 0.21 -3.99
CA ASN A 58 8.79 0.70 -4.01
C ASN A 58 9.46 0.47 -5.38
N LEU A 59 9.22 -0.69 -6.01
CA LEU A 59 9.74 -0.97 -7.34
C LEU A 59 9.20 0.04 -8.37
N THR A 60 7.88 0.23 -8.42
CA THR A 60 7.24 1.19 -9.34
C THR A 60 7.80 2.60 -9.17
N LEU A 61 7.89 3.10 -7.94
CA LEU A 61 8.37 4.46 -7.67
C LEU A 61 9.86 4.63 -7.99
N ARG A 62 10.69 3.62 -7.69
CA ARG A 62 12.10 3.62 -8.10
C ARG A 62 12.25 3.62 -9.60
N THR A 63 11.42 2.85 -10.32
CA THR A 63 11.40 2.86 -11.79
C THR A 63 11.05 4.26 -12.31
N LEU A 64 10.09 4.96 -11.72
CA LEU A 64 9.77 6.35 -12.10
C LEU A 64 10.93 7.32 -11.85
N VAL A 65 11.65 7.17 -10.73
CA VAL A 65 12.89 7.93 -10.47
C VAL A 65 13.93 7.67 -11.55
N LEU A 66 14.16 6.40 -11.91
CA LEU A 66 15.13 6.03 -12.94
C LEU A 66 14.75 6.52 -14.33
N ILE A 67 13.46 6.43 -14.70
CA ILE A 67 12.97 6.92 -16.00
C ILE A 67 13.17 8.45 -16.10
N ASN A 68 12.72 9.21 -15.11
CA ASN A 68 12.86 10.66 -15.11
C ASN A 68 14.32 11.10 -14.99
N GLY A 69 15.07 10.51 -14.06
CA GLY A 69 16.48 10.84 -13.85
C GLY A 69 17.34 10.47 -15.05
N GLY A 70 17.11 9.30 -15.66
CA GLY A 70 17.77 8.86 -16.88
C GLY A 70 17.50 9.78 -18.06
N ALA A 71 16.25 10.21 -18.24
CA ALA A 71 15.90 11.19 -19.27
C ALA A 71 16.59 12.55 -19.03
N ALA A 72 16.58 13.06 -17.79
CA ALA A 72 17.27 14.30 -17.44
C ALA A 72 18.78 14.24 -17.73
N ILE A 73 19.43 13.13 -17.35
CA ILE A 73 20.85 12.89 -17.64
C ILE A 73 21.07 12.83 -19.17
N GLY A 74 20.22 12.12 -19.91
CA GLY A 74 20.31 12.04 -21.37
C GLY A 74 20.24 13.42 -22.03
N VAL A 75 19.31 14.28 -21.60
CA VAL A 75 19.21 15.67 -22.08
C VAL A 75 20.44 16.48 -21.71
N LEU A 76 20.93 16.40 -20.47
CA LEU A 76 22.14 17.10 -20.02
C LEU A 76 23.39 16.67 -20.81
N THR A 77 23.56 15.37 -21.05
CA THR A 77 24.67 14.83 -21.85
C THR A 77 24.60 15.34 -23.29
N PHE A 78 23.42 15.33 -23.90
CA PHE A 78 23.21 15.91 -25.23
C PHE A 78 23.58 17.40 -25.25
N LEU A 79 23.12 18.15 -24.26
CA LEU A 79 23.35 19.59 -24.17
C LEU A 79 24.85 19.92 -23.98
N GLY A 80 25.57 19.15 -23.17
CA GLY A 80 27.02 19.27 -23.03
C GLY A 80 27.78 19.00 -24.33
N GLY A 81 27.31 18.06 -25.14
CA GLY A 81 27.84 17.79 -26.48
C GLY A 81 27.56 18.89 -27.51
N VAL A 82 26.43 19.59 -27.37
CA VAL A 82 26.10 20.77 -28.20
C VAL A 82 26.95 21.98 -27.80
N ALA A 83 27.04 22.25 -26.50
CA ALA A 83 27.73 23.43 -25.95
C ALA A 83 29.24 23.46 -26.22
N SER A 84 29.85 22.32 -26.55
CA SER A 84 31.27 22.23 -26.90
C SER A 84 31.59 22.66 -28.34
N LYS A 85 30.58 22.96 -29.18
CA LYS A 85 30.77 23.42 -30.57
C LYS A 85 31.04 24.93 -30.62
N THR A 86 31.79 25.38 -31.62
CA THR A 86 32.31 26.77 -31.72
C THR A 86 31.23 27.82 -32.10
N SER A 87 30.09 27.40 -32.65
CA SER A 87 29.02 28.28 -33.13
C SER A 87 27.66 27.84 -32.55
N VAL A 88 27.45 28.05 -31.26
CA VAL A 88 26.23 27.64 -30.55
C VAL A 88 25.33 28.84 -30.31
N ASP A 89 24.07 28.71 -30.73
CA ASP A 89 23.00 29.64 -30.35
C ASP A 89 22.54 29.30 -28.92
N PHE A 90 23.02 30.08 -27.94
CA PHE A 90 22.73 29.89 -26.52
C PHE A 90 21.23 30.01 -26.19
N ALA A 91 20.44 30.73 -27.00
CA ALA A 91 19.00 30.81 -26.79
C ALA A 91 18.33 29.44 -26.97
N ARG A 92 18.71 28.72 -28.04
CA ARG A 92 18.16 27.38 -28.36
C ARG A 92 18.60 26.31 -27.36
N VAL A 93 19.82 26.43 -26.83
CA VAL A 93 20.31 25.59 -25.72
C VAL A 93 19.47 25.81 -24.46
N GLY A 94 19.07 27.06 -24.19
CA GLY A 94 18.19 27.42 -23.08
C GLY A 94 16.82 26.75 -23.16
N ASP A 95 16.23 26.66 -24.34
CA ASP A 95 14.92 26.03 -24.55
C ASP A 95 14.97 24.53 -24.22
N VAL A 96 15.99 23.82 -24.68
CA VAL A 96 16.20 22.40 -24.33
C VAL A 96 16.53 22.23 -22.84
N ALA A 97 17.31 23.14 -22.25
CA ALA A 97 17.62 23.10 -20.82
C ALA A 97 16.37 23.30 -19.94
N SER A 98 15.38 24.06 -20.42
CA SER A 98 14.14 24.31 -19.68
C SER A 98 13.34 23.02 -19.43
N THR A 99 13.48 22.01 -20.31
CA THR A 99 12.74 20.76 -20.21
C THR A 99 13.23 19.86 -19.07
N ILE A 100 14.49 20.05 -18.63
CA ILE A 100 15.08 19.34 -17.48
C ILE A 100 14.24 19.54 -16.22
N LYS A 101 13.58 20.69 -16.07
CA LYS A 101 12.70 20.99 -14.94
C LYS A 101 11.56 19.97 -14.83
N TRP A 102 10.96 19.57 -15.95
CA TRP A 102 9.87 18.58 -15.96
C TRP A 102 10.33 17.23 -15.40
N PHE A 103 11.50 16.76 -15.84
CA PHE A 103 12.09 15.52 -15.33
C PHE A 103 12.51 15.64 -13.86
N ALA A 104 13.07 16.78 -13.45
CA ALA A 104 13.44 17.02 -12.06
C ALA A 104 12.22 17.02 -11.12
N PHE A 105 11.12 17.67 -11.51
CA PHE A 105 9.86 17.59 -10.78
C PHE A 105 9.27 16.18 -10.79
N GLY A 106 9.40 15.45 -11.90
CA GLY A 106 9.04 14.04 -11.99
C GLY A 106 9.78 13.18 -10.97
N VAL A 107 11.10 13.34 -10.84
CA VAL A 107 11.91 12.67 -9.80
C VAL A 107 11.44 13.07 -8.41
N ALA A 108 11.28 14.38 -8.14
CA ALA A 108 10.88 14.88 -6.82
C ALA A 108 9.51 14.30 -6.38
N LEU A 109 8.55 14.21 -7.30
CA LEU A 109 7.24 13.61 -7.02
C LEU A 109 7.32 12.10 -6.82
N ALA A 110 8.15 11.38 -7.57
CA ALA A 110 8.36 9.94 -7.33
C ALA A 110 8.98 9.69 -5.94
N VAL A 111 9.94 10.52 -5.52
CA VAL A 111 10.53 10.45 -4.17
C VAL A 111 9.53 10.80 -3.08
N ALA A 112 8.74 11.86 -3.26
CA ALA A 112 7.64 12.19 -2.35
C ALA A 112 6.62 11.04 -2.28
N GLY A 113 6.32 10.41 -3.42
CA GLY A 113 5.50 9.20 -3.50
C GLY A 113 6.06 8.05 -2.68
N MET A 114 7.38 7.84 -2.65
CA MET A 114 8.02 6.81 -1.80
C MET A 114 7.84 7.11 -0.31
N ALA A 115 7.98 8.37 0.09
CA ALA A 115 7.74 8.77 1.47
C ALA A 115 6.26 8.58 1.87
N LEU A 116 5.32 8.93 0.99
CA LEU A 116 3.89 8.74 1.21
C LEU A 116 3.50 7.25 1.23
N ALA A 117 4.12 6.43 0.39
CA ALA A 117 3.95 4.97 0.41
C ALA A 117 4.44 4.39 1.75
N TYR A 118 5.59 4.84 2.25
CA TYR A 118 6.06 4.46 3.58
C TYR A 118 5.04 4.81 4.68
N LEU A 119 4.49 6.03 4.67
CA LEU A 119 3.47 6.46 5.63
C LEU A 119 2.17 5.65 5.51
N THR A 120 1.81 5.23 4.29
CA THR A 120 0.68 4.32 4.04
C THR A 120 0.91 2.98 4.72
N HIS A 121 2.07 2.36 4.51
CA HIS A 121 2.42 1.08 5.11
C HIS A 121 2.49 1.16 6.64
N TYR A 122 3.02 2.27 7.18
CA TYR A 122 3.01 2.54 8.61
C TYR A 122 1.59 2.66 9.18
N ALA A 123 0.73 3.47 8.54
CA ALA A 123 -0.66 3.64 8.95
C ALA A 123 -1.47 2.33 8.84
N ASN A 124 -1.18 1.48 7.86
CA ASN A 124 -1.79 0.17 7.74
C ASN A 124 -1.39 -0.77 8.89
N GLY A 125 -0.13 -0.73 9.32
CA GLY A 125 0.36 -1.45 10.50
C GLY A 125 -0.34 -1.00 11.79
N GLU A 126 -0.44 0.31 12.02
CA GLU A 126 -1.16 0.87 13.17
C GLU A 126 -2.66 0.58 13.14
N ASN A 127 -3.28 0.61 11.96
CA ASN A 127 -4.67 0.19 11.77
C ASN A 127 -4.85 -1.27 12.21
N ALA A 128 -3.96 -2.17 11.75
CA ALA A 128 -3.97 -3.58 12.12
C ALA A 128 -3.82 -3.81 13.63
N GLY A 129 -2.83 -3.15 14.24
CA GLY A 129 -2.56 -3.26 15.68
C GLY A 129 -3.65 -2.64 16.55
N SER A 130 -4.46 -1.74 16.00
CA SER A 130 -5.56 -1.09 16.72
C SER A 130 -6.87 -1.89 16.70
N MET A 131 -6.99 -2.97 15.92
CA MET A 131 -8.20 -3.81 15.89
C MET A 131 -8.30 -4.69 17.14
N LYS A 132 -9.52 -4.86 17.68
CA LYS A 132 -9.75 -5.74 18.82
C LYS A 132 -9.96 -7.17 18.32
N ARG A 133 -9.16 -8.12 18.81
CA ARG A 133 -9.35 -9.55 18.57
C ARG A 133 -10.36 -10.12 19.55
N THR A 134 -11.34 -10.86 19.05
CA THR A 134 -12.36 -11.54 19.86
C THR A 134 -12.41 -13.03 19.53
N TRP A 135 -12.83 -13.83 20.51
CA TRP A 135 -13.04 -15.28 20.37
C TRP A 135 -14.42 -15.64 19.84
N GLU A 136 -15.31 -14.64 19.76
CA GLU A 136 -16.63 -14.75 19.16
C GLU A 136 -16.63 -14.06 17.80
N HIS A 137 -17.30 -14.68 16.84
CA HIS A 137 -17.47 -14.11 15.51
C HIS A 137 -18.32 -12.82 15.58
N PRO A 138 -17.93 -11.71 14.92
CA PRO A 138 -16.75 -11.56 14.06
C PRO A 138 -15.45 -11.44 14.89
N TYR A 139 -14.45 -12.27 14.57
CA TYR A 139 -13.21 -12.44 15.34
C TYR A 139 -12.29 -11.19 15.41
N LEU A 140 -12.62 -10.15 14.62
CA LEU A 140 -11.96 -8.86 14.58
C LEU A 140 -13.00 -7.75 14.61
N ILE A 141 -12.84 -6.81 15.53
CA ILE A 141 -13.76 -5.68 15.71
C ILE A 141 -12.98 -4.37 15.52
N ASP A 142 -13.54 -3.51 14.66
CA ASP A 142 -13.05 -2.14 14.44
C ASP A 142 -13.14 -1.32 15.73
N THR A 143 -12.02 -0.74 16.15
CA THR A 143 -11.99 0.25 17.24
C THR A 143 -12.06 1.68 16.68
N PRO A 144 -12.43 2.69 17.49
CA PRO A 144 -12.38 4.09 17.05
C PRO A 144 -10.99 4.50 16.53
N LYS A 145 -9.92 4.01 17.16
CA LYS A 145 -8.53 4.24 16.75
C LYS A 145 -8.24 3.62 15.37
N SER A 146 -8.67 2.38 15.13
CA SER A 146 -8.54 1.72 13.82
C SER A 146 -9.26 2.50 12.71
N ARG A 147 -10.44 3.07 12.96
CA ARG A 147 -11.15 3.89 11.97
C ARG A 147 -10.39 5.16 11.58
N ILE A 148 -9.70 5.80 12.52
CA ILE A 148 -8.87 6.99 12.25
C ILE A 148 -7.68 6.58 11.37
N TRP A 149 -6.95 5.53 11.76
CA TRP A 149 -5.82 5.02 10.97
C TRP A 149 -6.23 4.57 9.57
N ARG A 150 -7.44 4.00 9.42
CA ARG A 150 -8.00 3.66 8.10
C ARG A 150 -8.16 4.90 7.21
N ARG A 151 -8.62 6.03 7.76
CA ARG A 151 -8.73 7.29 6.99
C ARG A 151 -7.36 7.85 6.64
N VAL A 152 -6.43 7.87 7.61
CA VAL A 152 -5.05 8.32 7.41
C VAL A 152 -4.36 7.50 6.31
N ASN A 153 -4.51 6.18 6.35
CA ASN A 153 -4.01 5.27 5.32
C ASN A 153 -4.58 5.60 3.93
N LEU A 154 -5.89 5.83 3.83
CA LEU A 154 -6.54 6.17 2.55
C LEU A 154 -6.01 7.48 1.96
N ILE A 155 -5.78 8.49 2.80
CA ILE A 155 -5.25 9.80 2.38
C ILE A 155 -3.83 9.65 1.84
N PHE A 156 -2.92 9.01 2.61
CA PHE A 156 -1.54 8.82 2.18
C PHE A 156 -1.43 7.94 0.94
N HIS A 157 -2.25 6.88 0.86
CA HIS A 157 -2.28 6.01 -0.30
C HIS A 157 -2.71 6.76 -1.56
N SER A 158 -3.78 7.54 -1.47
CA SER A 158 -4.28 8.35 -2.59
C SER A 158 -3.26 9.39 -3.02
N ALA A 159 -2.62 10.07 -2.06
CA ALA A 159 -1.56 11.04 -2.33
C ALA A 159 -0.34 10.40 -3.01
N ALA A 160 0.07 9.19 -2.59
CA ALA A 160 1.18 8.46 -3.20
C ALA A 160 0.87 8.08 -4.65
N ILE A 161 -0.35 7.59 -4.93
CA ILE A 161 -0.79 7.27 -6.30
C ILE A 161 -0.82 8.52 -7.17
N LEU A 162 -1.39 9.62 -6.67
CA LEU A 162 -1.42 10.89 -7.41
C LEU A 162 -0.01 11.40 -7.71
N ALA A 163 0.92 11.30 -6.77
CA ALA A 163 2.32 11.67 -6.98
C ALA A 163 2.98 10.80 -8.07
N ALA A 164 2.75 9.48 -8.06
CA ALA A 164 3.27 8.56 -9.08
C ALA A 164 2.71 8.85 -10.48
N ILE A 165 1.39 9.06 -10.59
CA ILE A 165 0.73 9.41 -11.87
C ILE A 165 1.24 10.76 -12.37
N THR A 166 1.31 11.76 -11.49
CA THR A 166 1.80 13.10 -11.86
C THR A 166 3.25 13.04 -12.30
N SER A 167 4.10 12.27 -11.62
CA SER A 167 5.49 12.03 -12.04
C SER A 167 5.59 11.46 -13.46
N LEU A 168 4.73 10.48 -13.80
CA LEU A 168 4.66 9.91 -15.14
C LEU A 168 4.15 10.92 -16.18
N VAL A 169 3.16 11.74 -15.84
CA VAL A 169 2.65 12.78 -16.74
C VAL A 169 3.73 13.84 -17.01
N LEU A 170 4.47 14.27 -15.99
CA LEU A 170 5.59 15.22 -16.17
C LEU A 170 6.70 14.64 -17.06
N PHE A 171 6.97 13.34 -16.95
CA PHE A 171 7.90 12.67 -17.87
C PHE A 171 7.42 12.80 -19.33
N LEU A 172 6.15 12.51 -19.61
CA LEU A 172 5.58 12.62 -20.96
C LEU A 172 5.64 14.06 -21.48
N ILE A 173 5.24 15.03 -20.65
CA ILE A 173 5.33 16.47 -21.00
C ILE A 173 6.78 16.86 -21.29
N GLY A 174 7.71 16.44 -20.43
CA GLY A 174 9.14 16.67 -20.62
C GLY A 174 9.66 16.10 -21.94
N MET A 175 9.26 14.87 -22.29
CA MET A 175 9.65 14.24 -23.56
C MET A 175 9.13 15.02 -24.77
N PHE A 176 7.85 15.39 -24.80
CA PHE A 176 7.29 16.16 -25.91
C PHE A 176 7.95 17.53 -26.03
N SER A 177 8.17 18.22 -24.90
CA SER A 177 8.85 19.51 -24.88
C SER A 177 10.31 19.40 -25.36
N THR A 178 11.02 18.34 -25.00
CA THR A 178 12.39 18.10 -25.53
C THR A 178 12.37 17.83 -27.02
N SER A 179 11.44 17.00 -27.51
CA SER A 179 11.32 16.70 -28.95
C SER A 179 11.05 17.94 -29.79
N ASP A 180 10.16 18.81 -29.30
CA ASP A 180 9.81 20.08 -29.96
C ASP A 180 11.01 21.04 -29.99
N ALA A 181 11.66 21.24 -28.83
CA ALA A 181 12.84 22.10 -28.71
C ALA A 181 14.01 21.63 -29.62
N VAL A 182 14.25 20.32 -29.68
CA VAL A 182 15.29 19.73 -30.55
C VAL A 182 14.95 19.93 -32.03
N THR A 183 13.69 19.74 -32.41
CA THR A 183 13.25 19.90 -33.81
C THR A 183 13.42 21.35 -34.28
N HIS A 184 13.03 22.31 -33.44
CA HIS A 184 13.25 23.73 -33.69
C HIS A 184 14.73 24.12 -33.71
N MET A 185 15.58 23.39 -32.99
CA MET A 185 17.02 23.63 -33.00
C MET A 185 17.69 23.27 -34.35
N PHE A 186 17.21 22.23 -35.05
CA PHE A 186 17.84 21.73 -36.27
C PHE A 186 17.20 22.18 -37.59
N LEU A 187 15.93 22.61 -37.61
CA LEU A 187 15.20 22.94 -38.85
C LEU A 187 15.31 24.42 -39.31
N ARG A 188 16.15 25.26 -38.70
CA ARG A 188 16.41 26.66 -39.12
C ARG A 188 17.84 27.08 -38.84
#